data_AF-A0A8X6GBI4-F1
#
_entry.id   AF-A0A8X6GBI4-F1
#
_cell.length_a   1.000
_cell.length_b   1.000
_cell.length_c   1.000
_cell.angle_alpha   90.00
_cell.angle_beta   90.00
_cell.angle_gamma   90.00
#
_symmetry.space_group_name_H-M   'P 1'
#
loop_
_entity.id
_entity.type
_entity.pdbx_description
1 polymer ?
#
loop_
_entity_poly.entity_id
_entity_poly.type
_entity_poly.pdbx_seq_one_letter_code
_entity_poly.pdbx_strand_id
1 'polypeptide(L)'
;MASAKVTRDSEPLIFKTLYGYTLKNPKVTLNKGDLVRISKAKKSFRRGYLPGWSDEAFKISKVYPSHPTTFELQDLKSETIKGRFYAEELQKISKRSDDYWHVEKVLKTKGRGSKKEYYVKWKGFDNRFNSWVKAAWMK
;
A
#
# COMPACT_ATOMS: atom_id res chain seq x y z
N MET A 1 29.94 -37.67 -9.91
CA MET A 1 28.47 -37.65 -9.69
C MET A 1 27.91 -36.45 -10.42
N ALA A 2 26.93 -36.66 -11.32
CA ALA A 2 26.35 -35.58 -12.12
C ALA A 2 25.48 -34.67 -11.24
N SER A 3 25.60 -33.35 -11.43
CA SER A 3 24.73 -32.38 -10.75
C SER A 3 23.28 -32.61 -11.19
N ALA A 4 22.39 -32.89 -10.24
CA ALA A 4 20.96 -32.94 -10.52
C ALA A 4 20.49 -31.58 -11.05
N LYS A 5 19.58 -31.59 -12.03
CA LYS A 5 19.00 -30.38 -12.62
C LYS A 5 18.09 -29.71 -11.58
N VAL A 6 18.55 -28.61 -11.00
CA VAL A 6 17.80 -27.86 -9.97
C VAL A 6 16.61 -27.14 -10.60
N THR A 7 15.40 -27.49 -10.19
CA THR A 7 14.13 -26.83 -10.57
C THR A 7 13.54 -26.07 -9.38
N ARG A 8 12.64 -25.09 -9.61
CA ARG A 8 11.98 -24.34 -8.51
C ARG A 8 11.26 -25.25 -7.52
N ASP A 9 10.67 -26.34 -8.00
CA ASP A 9 9.95 -27.30 -7.15
C ASP A 9 10.89 -28.09 -6.23
N SER A 10 12.17 -28.22 -6.60
CA SER A 10 13.19 -28.88 -5.77
C SER A 10 13.78 -27.99 -4.67
N GLU A 11 13.52 -26.68 -4.70
CA GLU A 11 14.02 -25.69 -3.74
C GLU A 11 13.79 -26.07 -2.27
N PRO A 12 12.58 -26.43 -1.81
CA PRO A 12 12.35 -26.76 -0.40
C PRO A 12 13.11 -28.03 0.06
N LEU A 13 13.29 -29.00 -0.84
CA LEU A 13 14.05 -30.23 -0.56
C LEU A 13 15.54 -29.93 -0.43
N ILE A 14 16.09 -29.15 -1.35
CA ILE A 14 17.49 -28.71 -1.31
C ILE A 14 17.75 -27.90 -0.05
N PHE A 15 16.88 -26.94 0.28
CA PHE A 15 17.01 -26.11 1.48
C PHE A 15 17.04 -26.96 2.76
N LYS A 16 16.10 -27.91 2.90
CA LYS A 16 16.05 -28.80 4.06
C LYS A 16 17.31 -29.67 4.16
N THR A 17 17.85 -30.12 3.02
CA THR A 17 19.07 -30.94 2.98
C THR A 17 20.31 -30.14 3.40
N LEU A 18 20.42 -28.89 2.96
CA LEU A 18 21.56 -28.02 3.28
C LEU A 18 21.56 -27.50 4.72
N TYR A 19 20.39 -27.09 5.23
CA TYR A 19 20.28 -26.36 6.49
C TYR A 19 19.61 -27.15 7.61
N GLY A 20 19.00 -28.31 7.33
CA GLY A 20 18.43 -29.19 8.35
C GLY A 20 17.07 -28.76 8.92
N TYR A 21 16.47 -27.67 8.44
CA TYR A 21 15.14 -27.20 8.87
C TYR A 21 14.25 -26.76 7.70
N THR A 22 12.95 -26.57 7.97
CA THR A 22 11.98 -26.09 6.99
C THR A 22 11.59 -24.64 7.27
N LEU A 23 11.49 -23.83 6.21
CA LEU A 23 10.98 -22.47 6.32
C LEU A 23 9.47 -22.51 6.52
N LYS A 24 8.99 -21.79 7.54
CA LYS A 24 7.56 -21.55 7.77
C LYS A 24 7.31 -20.06 7.64
N ASN A 25 6.34 -19.70 6.82
CA ASN A 25 5.91 -18.31 6.74
C ASN A 25 5.08 -17.92 7.97
N PRO A 26 5.28 -16.70 8.50
CA PRO A 26 4.36 -16.15 9.47
C PRO A 26 2.97 -16.00 8.86
N LYS A 27 1.93 -16.19 9.67
CA LYS A 27 0.54 -15.99 9.23
C LYS A 27 0.30 -14.50 9.02
N VAL A 28 0.05 -14.09 7.79
CA VAL A 28 -0.28 -12.70 7.44
C VAL A 28 -1.80 -12.57 7.28
N THR A 29 -2.39 -11.50 7.83
CA THR A 29 -3.84 -11.22 7.80
C THR A 29 -4.28 -10.33 6.64
N LEU A 30 -3.42 -10.16 5.63
CA LEU A 30 -3.66 -9.32 4.46
C LEU A 30 -4.15 -10.16 3.29
N ASN A 31 -5.25 -9.74 2.69
CA ASN A 31 -5.88 -10.43 1.56
C ASN A 31 -5.89 -9.55 0.31
N LYS A 32 -6.05 -10.19 -0.85
CA LYS A 32 -6.31 -9.49 -2.11
C LYS A 32 -7.52 -8.57 -1.94
N GLY A 33 -7.37 -7.31 -2.35
CA GLY A 33 -8.41 -6.30 -2.30
C GLY A 33 -8.43 -5.43 -1.05
N ASP A 34 -7.66 -5.77 -0.02
CA ASP A 34 -7.51 -4.91 1.16
C ASP A 34 -6.85 -3.57 0.79
N LEU A 35 -7.29 -2.50 1.47
CA LEU A 35 -6.66 -1.19 1.40
C LEU A 35 -5.53 -1.11 2.41
N VAL A 36 -4.37 -0.62 1.96
CA VAL A 36 -3.14 -0.56 2.75
C VAL A 36 -2.39 0.75 2.55
N ARG A 37 -1.60 1.13 3.55
CA ARG A 37 -0.57 2.18 3.50
C ARG A 37 0.82 1.54 3.46
N ILE A 38 1.77 2.22 2.84
CA ILE A 38 3.16 1.77 2.73
C ILE A 38 4.00 2.48 3.80
N SER A 39 4.94 1.77 4.42
CA SER A 39 5.85 2.37 5.38
C SER A 39 6.80 3.37 4.69
N LYS A 40 7.07 4.52 5.32
CA LYS A 40 8.05 5.50 4.83
C LYS A 40 9.47 5.00 5.10
N ALA A 41 10.37 5.20 4.15
CA ALA A 41 11.78 4.82 4.28
C ALA A 41 12.42 5.38 5.56
N LYS A 42 13.19 4.55 6.28
CA LYS A 42 13.93 4.95 7.49
C LYS A 42 15.10 5.86 7.09
N LYS A 43 15.09 7.10 7.61
CA LYS A 43 16.28 7.98 7.65
C LYS A 43 17.13 7.65 8.88
N SER A 44 18.41 7.99 8.85
CA SER A 44 19.37 7.75 9.95
C SER A 44 18.87 8.29 11.30
N PHE A 45 18.15 9.42 11.27
CA PHE A 45 17.44 9.98 12.42
C PHE A 45 15.98 10.23 12.05
N ARG A 46 15.07 9.84 12.93
CA ARG A 46 13.64 10.11 12.80
C ARG A 46 13.21 11.11 13.86
N ARG A 47 12.44 12.12 13.46
CA ARG A 47 11.70 12.95 14.40
C ARG A 47 10.45 12.16 14.80
N GLY A 48 10.31 11.84 16.09
CA GLY A 48 9.24 10.95 16.58
C GLY A 48 7.81 11.44 16.29
N TYR A 49 7.64 12.75 16.06
CA TYR A 49 6.35 13.34 15.70
C TYR A 49 5.96 13.16 14.23
N LEU A 50 6.87 12.70 13.36
CA LEU A 50 6.56 12.49 11.94
C LEU A 50 5.89 11.12 11.73
N PRO A 51 4.85 11.03 10.89
CA PRO A 51 4.17 9.77 10.64
C PRO A 51 5.08 8.79 9.91
N GLY A 52 5.04 7.53 10.32
CA GLY A 52 5.83 6.44 9.74
C GLY A 52 5.25 5.84 8.46
N TRP A 53 4.03 6.17 8.09
CA TRP A 53 3.28 5.60 6.98
C TRP A 53 3.00 6.64 5.88
N SER A 54 2.78 6.17 4.65
CA SER A 54 2.32 6.99 3.52
C SER A 54 0.96 7.62 3.84
N ASP A 55 0.71 8.80 3.28
CA ASP A 55 -0.62 9.41 3.35
C ASP A 55 -1.56 8.76 2.32
N GLU A 56 -1.01 8.40 1.15
CA GLU A 56 -1.66 7.65 0.06
C GLU A 56 -2.05 6.23 0.48
N ALA A 57 -3.19 5.76 -0.05
CA ALA A 57 -3.70 4.42 0.17
C ALA A 57 -3.68 3.62 -1.14
N PHE A 58 -3.30 2.36 -1.02
CA PHE A 58 -3.16 1.43 -2.13
C PHE A 58 -4.03 0.20 -1.88
N LYS A 59 -4.30 -0.57 -2.93
CA LYS A 59 -5.04 -1.81 -2.86
C LYS A 59 -4.11 -2.98 -3.16
N ILE A 60 -4.26 -4.08 -2.42
CA ILE A 60 -3.52 -5.31 -2.72
C ILE A 60 -4.10 -5.94 -3.99
N SER A 61 -3.28 -6.08 -5.02
CA SER A 61 -3.66 -6.69 -6.30
C SER A 61 -3.43 -8.21 -6.29
N LYS A 62 -2.25 -8.64 -5.82
CA LYS A 62 -1.88 -10.06 -5.73
C LYS A 62 -1.08 -10.36 -4.46
N VAL A 63 -1.21 -11.60 -4.01
CA VAL A 63 -0.49 -12.16 -2.88
C VAL A 63 0.38 -13.31 -3.40
N TYR A 64 1.66 -13.28 -3.07
CA TYR A 64 2.61 -14.32 -3.43
C TYR A 64 3.05 -15.10 -2.19
N PRO A 65 2.82 -16.42 -2.14
CA PRO A 65 3.23 -17.28 -1.02
C PRO A 65 4.73 -17.62 -1.08
N SER A 66 5.59 -16.62 -1.31
CA SER A 66 7.05 -16.75 -1.18
C SER A 66 7.47 -16.82 0.30
N HIS A 67 8.73 -17.13 0.58
CA HIS A 67 9.29 -17.06 1.94
C HIS A 67 10.24 -15.87 2.09
N PRO A 68 9.85 -14.75 2.74
CA PRO A 68 8.54 -14.46 3.34
C PRO A 68 7.46 -14.05 2.32
N THR A 69 6.19 -14.03 2.74
CA THR A 69 5.04 -13.68 1.88
C THR A 69 5.17 -12.24 1.39
N THR A 70 4.92 -12.03 0.09
CA THR A 70 5.04 -10.70 -0.53
C THR A 70 3.80 -10.32 -1.33
N PHE A 71 3.62 -9.03 -1.55
CA PHE A 71 2.39 -8.44 -2.10
C PHE A 71 2.69 -7.53 -3.29
N GLU A 72 1.82 -7.58 -4.30
CA GLU A 72 1.75 -6.58 -5.37
C GLU A 72 0.65 -5.57 -5.03
N LEU A 73 0.95 -4.30 -5.20
CA LEU A 73 0.03 -3.20 -4.92
C LEU A 73 -0.43 -2.54 -6.21
N GLN A 74 -1.65 -2.02 -6.18
CA GLN A 74 -2.20 -1.14 -7.20
C GLN A 74 -2.74 0.14 -6.54
N ASP A 75 -2.69 1.22 -7.28
CA ASP A 75 -3.31 2.49 -6.90
C ASP A 75 -4.85 2.39 -6.98
N LEU A 76 -5.57 3.37 -6.44
CA LEU A 76 -7.02 3.49 -6.52
C LEU A 76 -7.53 3.64 -7.96
N LYS A 77 -6.68 4.10 -8.88
CA LYS A 77 -6.94 4.11 -10.34
C LYS A 77 -6.57 2.80 -11.04
N SER A 78 -6.22 1.76 -10.29
CA SER A 78 -5.82 0.45 -10.80
C SER A 78 -4.49 0.42 -11.56
N GLU A 79 -3.64 1.43 -11.36
CA GLU A 79 -2.25 1.39 -11.85
C GLU A 79 -1.40 0.52 -10.92
N THR A 80 -0.64 -0.42 -11.48
CA THR A 80 0.20 -1.32 -10.68
C THR A 80 1.48 -0.60 -10.24
N ILE A 81 1.82 -0.69 -8.96
CA ILE A 81 3.07 -0.16 -8.43
C ILE A 81 4.18 -1.16 -8.73
N LYS A 82 5.32 -0.65 -9.19
CA LYS A 82 6.48 -1.48 -9.48
C LYS A 82 7.07 -2.03 -8.17
N GLY A 83 7.31 -3.34 -8.13
CA GLY A 83 7.96 -4.02 -7.01
C GLY A 83 7.01 -4.93 -6.23
N ARG A 84 7.59 -5.59 -5.21
CA ARG A 84 6.89 -6.46 -4.27
C ARG A 84 7.15 -5.93 -2.86
N PHE A 85 6.13 -5.96 -2.02
CA PHE A 85 6.18 -5.43 -0.66
C PHE A 85 6.06 -6.56 0.35
N TYR A 86 6.76 -6.44 1.47
CA TYR A 86 6.60 -7.35 2.60
C TYR A 86 5.40 -6.96 3.47
N ALA A 87 4.92 -7.89 4.29
CA ALA A 87 3.78 -7.64 5.18
C ALA A 87 4.06 -6.50 6.17
N GLU A 88 5.30 -6.43 6.68
CA GLU A 88 5.77 -5.45 7.66
C GLU A 88 5.81 -4.03 7.10
N GLU A 89 5.89 -3.90 5.78
CA GLU A 89 5.88 -2.62 5.08
C GLU A 89 4.48 -2.13 4.78
N LEU A 90 3.44 -2.89 5.13
CA LEU A 90 2.05 -2.62 4.82
C LEU A 90 1.19 -2.50 6.08
N GLN A 91 0.41 -1.43 6.15
CA GLN A 91 -0.59 -1.25 7.20
C GLN A 91 -1.99 -1.31 6.60
N LYS A 92 -2.80 -2.28 7.01
CA LYS A 92 -4.21 -2.36 6.62
C LYS A 92 -4.99 -1.16 7.14
N ILE A 93 -5.83 -0.59 6.29
CA ILE A 93 -6.71 0.53 6.62
C ILE A 93 -8.16 0.07 6.47
N SER A 94 -8.97 0.29 7.50
CA SER A 94 -10.42 0.18 7.41
C SER A 94 -11.01 1.57 7.14
N LYS A 95 -11.28 1.89 5.87
CA LYS A 95 -11.94 3.14 5.51
C LYS A 95 -13.44 2.90 5.37
N ARG A 96 -14.27 3.67 6.07
CA ARG A 96 -15.73 3.67 5.88
C ARG A 96 -16.04 4.38 4.55
N SER A 97 -17.15 4.03 3.90
CA SER A 97 -17.57 4.64 2.62
C SER A 97 -17.64 6.16 2.68
N ASP A 98 -17.96 6.70 3.85
CA ASP A 98 -18.25 8.12 4.06
C ASP A 98 -17.02 8.90 4.53
N ASP A 99 -15.89 8.21 4.73
CA ASP A 99 -14.67 8.83 5.20
C ASP A 99 -13.92 9.46 4.03
N TYR A 100 -13.54 10.74 4.14
CA TYR A 100 -12.87 11.45 3.06
C TYR A 100 -11.35 11.38 3.22
N TRP A 101 -10.62 11.59 2.12
CA TRP A 101 -9.17 11.74 2.20
C TRP A 101 -8.83 13.11 2.80
N HIS A 102 -7.67 13.25 3.45
CA HIS A 102 -7.24 14.56 3.93
C HIS A 102 -6.96 15.50 2.76
N VAL A 103 -7.43 16.74 2.84
CA VAL A 103 -7.13 17.78 1.85
C VAL A 103 -5.74 18.34 2.13
N GLU A 104 -4.90 18.44 1.09
CA GLU A 104 -3.61 19.14 1.14
C GLU A 104 -3.80 20.62 0.89
N LYS A 105 -4.52 20.95 -0.20
CA LYS A 105 -4.69 22.33 -0.66
C LYS A 105 -5.97 22.48 -1.47
N VAL A 106 -6.64 23.62 -1.31
CA VAL A 106 -7.69 24.07 -2.23
C VAL A 106 -7.03 24.80 -3.40
N LEU A 107 -7.23 24.30 -4.62
CA LEU A 107 -6.63 24.85 -5.83
C LEU A 107 -7.54 25.90 -6.50
N LYS A 108 -8.85 25.64 -6.53
CA LYS A 108 -9.84 26.53 -7.13
C LYS A 108 -11.13 26.52 -6.32
N THR A 109 -11.89 27.60 -6.43
CA THR A 109 -13.23 27.72 -5.85
C THR A 109 -14.19 28.14 -6.95
N LYS A 110 -15.39 27.56 -6.99
CA LYS A 110 -16.46 28.00 -7.90
C LYS A 110 -17.81 28.01 -7.20
N GLY A 111 -18.76 28.77 -7.76
CA GLY A 111 -20.11 28.91 -7.23
C GLY A 111 -20.20 29.85 -6.02
N ARG A 112 -21.42 30.03 -5.51
CA ARG A 112 -21.74 30.86 -4.34
C ARG A 112 -22.79 30.16 -3.46
N GLY A 113 -22.80 30.47 -2.16
CA GLY A 113 -23.76 29.93 -1.20
C GLY A 113 -23.72 28.40 -1.10
N SER A 114 -24.88 27.75 -1.15
CA SER A 114 -25.04 26.28 -1.06
C SER A 114 -24.45 25.51 -2.24
N LYS A 115 -24.22 26.17 -3.38
CA LYS A 115 -23.60 25.57 -4.58
C LYS A 115 -22.08 25.80 -4.65
N LYS A 116 -21.46 26.24 -3.55
CA LYS A 116 -20.02 26.46 -3.49
C LYS A 116 -19.29 25.12 -3.54
N GLU A 117 -18.34 25.00 -4.46
CA GLU A 117 -17.49 23.81 -4.62
C GLU A 117 -16.01 24.21 -4.60
N TYR A 118 -15.18 23.31 -4.10
CA TYR A 118 -13.74 23.46 -4.02
C TYR A 118 -13.06 22.38 -4.87
N TYR A 119 -12.12 22.78 -5.71
CA TYR A 119 -11.24 21.87 -6.41
C TYR A 119 -10.05 21.58 -5.50
N VAL A 120 -9.98 20.38 -4.97
CA VAL A 120 -9.02 20.02 -3.91
C VAL A 120 -7.90 19.13 -4.44
N LYS A 121 -6.71 19.40 -3.95
CA LYS A 121 -5.57 18.50 -3.97
C LYS A 121 -5.62 17.63 -2.71
N TRP A 122 -5.74 16.33 -2.89
CA TRP A 122 -5.74 15.38 -1.77
C TRP A 122 -4.32 15.09 -1.30
N LYS A 123 -4.14 15.04 0.02
CA LYS A 123 -2.83 14.85 0.66
C LYS A 123 -2.28 13.47 0.37
N GLY A 124 -1.08 13.43 -0.19
CA GLY A 124 -0.38 12.20 -0.53
C GLY A 124 -0.81 11.56 -1.86
N PHE A 125 -1.89 12.01 -2.48
CA PHE A 125 -2.32 11.51 -3.79
C PHE A 125 -1.75 12.37 -4.92
N ASP A 126 -1.55 11.81 -6.11
CA ASP A 126 -1.15 12.57 -7.29
C ASP A 126 -2.24 13.57 -7.76
N ASN A 127 -1.88 14.59 -8.53
CA ASN A 127 -2.78 15.60 -9.10
C ASN A 127 -3.90 14.99 -9.95
N ARG A 128 -3.68 13.77 -10.46
CA ARG A 128 -4.68 12.98 -11.18
C ARG A 128 -5.91 12.67 -10.31
N PHE A 129 -5.79 12.69 -8.99
CA PHE A 129 -6.89 12.46 -8.05
C PHE A 129 -7.65 13.72 -7.66
N ASN A 130 -7.21 14.89 -8.11
CA ASN A 130 -7.86 16.14 -7.77
C ASN A 130 -9.31 16.16 -8.25
N SER A 131 -10.22 16.56 -7.38
CA SER A 131 -11.66 16.53 -7.66
C SER A 131 -12.38 17.74 -7.08
N TRP A 132 -13.56 18.01 -7.61
CA TRP A 132 -14.46 19.01 -7.05
C TRP A 132 -15.24 18.38 -5.89
N VAL A 133 -15.22 19.03 -4.74
CA VAL A 133 -15.98 18.65 -3.55
C VAL A 133 -16.89 19.79 -3.12
N LYS A 134 -18.06 19.44 -2.58
CA LYS A 134 -19.00 20.43 -2.06
C LYS A 134 -18.43 21.09 -0.81
N ALA A 135 -18.61 22.40 -0.68
CA ALA A 135 -18.19 23.13 0.51
C ALA A 135 -18.82 22.58 1.80
N ALA A 136 -20.03 22.01 1.71
CA ALA A 136 -20.72 21.36 2.82
C ALA A 136 -19.95 20.18 3.44
N TRP A 137 -19.01 19.57 2.69
CA TRP A 137 -18.21 18.43 3.13
C TRP A 137 -16.87 18.84 3.74
N MET A 138 -16.48 20.11 3.62
CA MET A 138 -15.22 20.63 4.18
C MET A 138 -15.43 21.25 5.57
N LYS A 139 -16.29 20.65 6.39
CA LYS A 139 -16.51 21.11 7.77
C LYS A 139 -15.32 20.83 8.66
#